data_AF-A0A345NK15-F1
#
_entry.id   AF-A0A345NK15-F1
#
_cell.length_a   1.000
_cell.length_b   1.000
_cell.length_c   1.000
_cell.angle_alpha   90.00
_cell.angle_beta   90.00
_cell.angle_gamma   90.00
#
_symmetry.space_group_name_H-M   'P 1'
#
loop_
_entity.id
_entity.type
_entity.pdbx_description
1 polymer ?
#
loop_
_entity_poly.entity_id
_entity_poly.type
_entity_poly.pdbx_seq_one_letter_code
_entity_poly.pdbx_strand_id
1 'polypeptide(L)'
;MTQTRTALVSTDAPARYAKQLASHLGRKMTVEETAQGPRLTMDFDGQVASCQLDTTANGTLRMRAASDSEAALERMAQVVGSHLERFGAKAELRVSWTA
;
A
#
# COMPACT_ATOMS: atom_id res chain seq x y z
N MET A 1 1.61 -20.40 2.82
CA MET A 1 0.25 -19.88 3.11
C MET A 1 0.36 -18.38 3.01
N THR A 2 -0.50 -17.74 2.22
CA THR A 2 -0.41 -16.30 2.01
C THR A 2 -0.91 -15.57 3.25
N GLN A 3 -0.06 -14.73 3.80
CA GLN A 3 -0.35 -13.87 4.94
C GLN A 3 -0.69 -12.47 4.45
N THR A 4 -1.44 -11.72 5.26
CA THR A 4 -1.85 -10.36 4.90
C THR A 4 -1.68 -9.39 6.04
N ARG A 5 -1.52 -8.11 5.71
CA ARG A 5 -1.65 -7.00 6.65
C ARG A 5 -2.52 -5.92 6.05
N THR A 6 -3.35 -5.30 6.87
CA THR A 6 -4.28 -4.25 6.42
C THR A 6 -4.06 -2.98 7.21
N ALA A 7 -4.08 -1.83 6.54
CA ALA A 7 -4.14 -0.52 7.15
C ALA A 7 -5.34 0.25 6.58
N LEU A 8 -6.07 0.93 7.46
CA LEU A 8 -7.19 1.81 7.11
C LEU A 8 -6.77 3.24 7.46
N VAL A 9 -6.59 4.08 6.44
CA VAL A 9 -6.11 5.45 6.61
C VAL A 9 -7.24 6.42 6.26
N SER A 10 -7.78 7.09 7.26
CA SER A 10 -8.79 8.14 7.07
C SER A 10 -8.19 9.33 6.33
N THR A 11 -8.82 9.74 5.23
CA THR A 11 -8.37 10.85 4.41
C THR A 11 -9.48 11.30 3.46
N ASP A 12 -9.59 12.61 3.23
CA ASP A 12 -10.54 13.17 2.25
C ASP A 12 -10.12 12.93 0.79
N ALA A 13 -8.95 12.32 0.54
CA ALA A 13 -8.41 12.17 -0.80
C ALA A 13 -7.76 10.80 -1.06
N PRO A 14 -8.49 9.68 -0.88
CA PRO A 14 -7.93 8.33 -1.00
C PRO A 14 -7.36 8.07 -2.40
N ALA A 15 -8.10 8.42 -3.46
CA ALA A 15 -7.65 8.26 -4.84
C ALA A 15 -6.39 9.06 -5.18
N ARG A 16 -6.24 10.26 -4.60
CA ARG A 16 -5.06 11.10 -4.80
C ARG A 16 -3.81 10.43 -4.23
N TYR A 17 -3.89 9.96 -2.98
CA TYR A 17 -2.76 9.30 -2.32
C TYR A 17 -2.43 7.95 -2.96
N ALA A 18 -3.43 7.17 -3.36
CA ALA A 18 -3.22 5.92 -4.09
C ALA A 18 -2.45 6.15 -5.40
N LYS A 19 -2.86 7.15 -6.20
CA LYS A 19 -2.17 7.54 -7.44
C LYS A 19 -0.74 8.02 -7.17
N GLN A 20 -0.53 8.79 -6.11
CA GLN A 20 0.79 9.30 -5.74
C GLN A 20 1.75 8.15 -5.34
N LEU A 21 1.27 7.19 -4.54
CA LEU A 21 2.01 5.98 -4.21
C LEU A 21 2.35 5.17 -5.46
N ALA A 22 1.36 4.88 -6.30
CA ALA A 22 1.55 4.12 -7.53
C ALA A 22 2.56 4.79 -8.48
N SER A 23 2.45 6.10 -8.70
CA SER A 23 3.38 6.84 -9.56
C SER A 23 4.81 6.86 -9.00
N HIS A 24 4.96 6.99 -7.68
CA HIS A 24 6.28 7.06 -7.06
C HIS A 24 6.95 5.69 -6.96
N LEU A 25 6.25 4.72 -6.37
CA LEU A 25 6.77 3.36 -6.14
C LEU A 25 6.84 2.55 -7.43
N GLY A 26 6.03 2.88 -8.45
CA GLY A 26 6.09 2.28 -9.78
C GLY A 26 7.42 2.45 -10.53
N ARG A 27 8.33 3.28 -10.02
CA ARG A 27 9.72 3.36 -10.51
C ARG A 27 10.56 2.13 -10.13
N LYS A 28 10.14 1.40 -9.10
CA LYS A 28 10.83 0.24 -8.52
C LYS A 28 9.94 -0.99 -8.35
N MET A 29 8.63 -0.82 -8.48
CA MET A 29 7.61 -1.86 -8.33
C MET A 29 6.78 -1.95 -9.61
N THR A 30 6.19 -3.11 -9.86
CA THR A 30 5.15 -3.24 -10.88
C THR A 30 3.86 -2.63 -10.35
N VAL A 31 3.15 -1.89 -11.21
CA VAL A 31 1.83 -1.32 -10.90
C VAL A 31 0.82 -1.92 -11.86
N GLU A 32 -0.27 -2.45 -11.31
CA GLU A 32 -1.42 -2.94 -12.05
C GLU A 32 -2.65 -2.12 -11.64
N GLU A 33 -3.37 -1.54 -12.59
CA GLU A 33 -4.64 -0.86 -12.31
C GLU A 33 -5.76 -1.90 -12.19
N THR A 34 -6.51 -1.85 -11.09
CA THR A 34 -7.64 -2.76 -10.84
C THR A 34 -8.92 -1.99 -10.59
N ALA A 35 -10.07 -2.67 -10.57
CA ALA A 35 -11.35 -2.04 -10.24
C ALA A 35 -11.40 -1.39 -8.83
N GLN A 36 -10.53 -1.82 -7.92
CA GLN A 36 -10.46 -1.30 -6.54
C GLN A 36 -9.46 -0.14 -6.41
N GLY A 37 -8.61 0.07 -7.41
CA GLY A 37 -7.45 0.96 -7.37
C GLY A 37 -6.14 0.22 -7.71
N PRO A 38 -4.99 0.91 -7.67
CA PRO A 38 -3.73 0.33 -8.10
C PRO A 38 -3.22 -0.75 -7.13
N ARG A 39 -2.68 -1.82 -7.71
CA ARG A 39 -1.96 -2.90 -7.01
C ARG A 39 -0.48 -2.75 -7.27
N LEU A 40 0.31 -2.66 -6.20
CA LEU A 40 1.76 -2.66 -6.26
C LEU A 40 2.28 -4.09 -6.07
N THR A 41 3.27 -4.51 -6.85
CA THR A 41 3.93 -5.81 -6.68
C THR A 41 5.43 -5.65 -6.78
N MET A 42 6.16 -6.29 -5.87
CA MET A 42 7.63 -6.29 -5.86
C MET A 42 8.15 -7.67 -5.47
N ASP A 43 9.24 -8.07 -6.11
CA ASP A 43 10.05 -9.20 -5.67
C ASP A 43 11.13 -8.69 -4.70
N PHE A 44 11.14 -9.24 -3.49
CA PHE A 44 12.16 -9.01 -2.48
C PHE A 44 13.06 -10.25 -2.37
N ASP A 45 14.06 -10.34 -3.25
CA ASP A 45 15.09 -11.39 -3.23
C ASP A 45 14.51 -12.82 -3.37
N GLY A 46 13.62 -13.00 -4.34
CA GLY A 46 12.88 -14.23 -4.63
C GLY A 46 11.57 -14.36 -3.85
N GLN A 47 11.20 -13.36 -3.05
CA GLN A 47 9.99 -13.36 -2.25
C GLN A 47 9.02 -12.27 -2.72
N VAL A 48 7.98 -12.68 -3.45
CA VAL A 48 7.00 -11.75 -4.00
C VAL A 48 6.06 -11.25 -2.90
N ALA A 49 5.87 -9.94 -2.85
CA ALA A 49 4.85 -9.29 -2.06
C ALA A 49 4.06 -8.31 -2.91
N SER A 50 2.80 -8.10 -2.53
CA SER A 50 1.93 -7.12 -3.18
C SER A 50 1.24 -6.24 -2.15
N CYS A 51 0.78 -5.06 -2.57
CA CYS A 51 -0.07 -4.17 -1.80
C CYS A 51 -1.18 -3.61 -2.68
N GLN A 52 -2.43 -3.94 -2.36
CA GLN A 52 -3.60 -3.32 -2.98
C GLN A 52 -3.87 -1.97 -2.31
N LEU A 53 -3.94 -0.90 -3.11
CA LEU A 53 -4.38 0.43 -2.68
C LEU A 53 -5.85 0.56 -3.07
N ASP A 54 -6.74 0.29 -2.12
CA ASP A 54 -8.18 0.25 -2.33
C ASP A 54 -8.81 1.60 -1.94
N THR A 55 -9.45 2.21 -2.93
CA THR A 55 -10.06 3.55 -2.84
C THR A 55 -11.58 3.50 -2.98
N THR A 56 -12.19 2.31 -2.84
CA THR A 56 -13.65 2.11 -3.00
C THR A 56 -14.44 2.68 -1.82
N ALA A 57 -13.82 2.77 -0.65
CA ALA A 57 -14.43 3.38 0.53
C ALA A 57 -14.23 4.91 0.52
N ASN A 58 -15.33 5.66 0.65
CA ASN A 58 -15.27 7.11 0.80
C ASN A 58 -14.50 7.50 2.07
N GLY A 59 -13.66 8.51 1.97
CA GLY A 59 -12.93 9.04 3.13
C GLY A 59 -11.85 8.11 3.70
N THR A 60 -11.54 6.98 3.04
CA THR A 60 -10.58 5.99 3.54
C THR A 60 -9.75 5.42 2.41
N LEU A 61 -8.43 5.42 2.57
CA LEU A 61 -7.53 4.60 1.76
C LEU A 61 -7.26 3.29 2.52
N ARG A 62 -7.76 2.18 2.00
CA ARG A 62 -7.44 0.85 2.54
C ARG A 62 -6.22 0.30 1.82
N MET A 63 -5.17 -0.03 2.57
CA MET A 63 -3.99 -0.70 2.04
C MET A 63 -3.98 -2.15 2.52
N ARG A 64 -3.86 -3.10 1.60
CA ARG A 64 -3.77 -4.53 1.93
C ARG A 64 -2.50 -5.13 1.34
N ALA A 65 -1.52 -5.37 2.19
CA ALA A 65 -0.30 -6.07 1.83
C ALA A 65 -0.50 -7.59 1.92
N ALA A 66 0.12 -8.36 1.02
CA ALA A 66 0.05 -9.81 0.99
C ALA A 66 1.35 -10.44 0.50
N SER A 67 1.79 -11.53 1.14
CA SER A 67 2.93 -12.36 0.70
C SER A 67 2.89 -13.74 1.37
N ASP A 68 3.54 -14.73 0.77
CA ASP A 68 3.82 -16.01 1.42
C ASP A 68 5.05 -15.95 2.37
N SER A 69 5.82 -14.86 2.33
CA SER A 69 6.94 -14.61 3.24
C SER A 69 6.62 -13.49 4.22
N GLU A 70 6.79 -13.76 5.51
CA GLU A 70 6.61 -12.75 6.57
C GLU A 70 7.57 -11.57 6.40
N ALA A 71 8.83 -11.83 6.02
CA ALA A 71 9.83 -10.79 5.82
C ALA A 71 9.48 -9.88 4.63
N ALA A 72 9.01 -10.46 3.52
CA ALA A 72 8.57 -9.70 2.36
C ALA A 72 7.27 -8.91 2.64
N LEU A 73 6.35 -9.51 3.42
CA LEU A 73 5.14 -8.84 3.88
C LEU A 73 5.45 -7.61 4.73
N GLU A 74 6.34 -7.75 5.72
CA GLU A 74 6.81 -6.63 6.57
C GLU A 74 7.45 -5.53 5.74
N ARG A 75 8.36 -5.90 4.85
CA ARG A 75 9.05 -4.93 3.99
C ARG A 75 8.07 -4.18 3.09
N MET A 76 7.09 -4.87 2.49
CA MET A 76 6.06 -4.24 1.67
C MET A 76 5.22 -3.25 2.50
N ALA A 77 4.73 -3.69 3.66
CA ALA A 77 3.93 -2.85 4.56
C ALA A 77 4.71 -1.60 5.02
N GLN A 78 5.97 -1.77 5.41
CA GLN A 78 6.85 -0.68 5.82
C GLN A 78 7.11 0.32 4.69
N VAL A 79 7.44 -0.17 3.48
CA VAL A 79 7.73 0.71 2.33
C VAL A 79 6.49 1.51 1.95
N VAL A 80 5.34 0.86 1.75
CA VAL A 80 4.13 1.56 1.32
C VAL A 80 3.64 2.52 2.40
N GLY A 81 3.62 2.07 3.67
CA GLY A 81 3.16 2.88 4.80
C GLY A 81 4.00 4.14 5.00
N SER A 82 5.32 4.01 5.06
CA SER A 82 6.22 5.15 5.28
C SER A 82 6.16 6.20 4.17
N HIS A 83 5.93 5.79 2.92
CA HIS A 83 5.73 6.74 1.81
C HIS A 83 4.38 7.46 1.93
N LEU A 84 3.32 6.76 2.33
CA LEU A 84 2.03 7.40 2.54
C LEU A 84 2.09 8.45 3.65
N GLU A 85 2.74 8.16 4.78
CA GLU A 85 2.92 9.11 5.88
C GLU A 85 3.71 10.34 5.43
N ARG A 86 4.77 10.16 4.64
CA ARG A 86 5.56 11.27 4.09
C ARG A 86 4.75 12.13 3.11
N PHE A 87 3.99 11.50 2.21
CA PHE A 87 3.11 12.23 1.28
C PHE A 87 1.96 12.94 2.01
N GLY A 88 1.45 12.30 3.04
CA GLY A 88 0.36 12.77 3.88
C GLY A 88 0.79 13.66 5.03
N ALA A 89 2.06 14.06 5.14
CA ALA A 89 2.60 14.72 6.33
C ALA A 89 1.82 16.00 6.72
N LYS A 90 1.45 16.83 5.74
CA LYS A 90 0.64 18.04 5.97
C LYS A 90 -0.81 17.75 6.38
N ALA A 91 -1.33 16.58 5.99
CA ALA A 91 -2.63 16.08 6.40
C ALA A 91 -2.53 15.14 7.62
N GLU A 92 -1.35 15.10 8.25
CA GLU A 92 -1.04 14.29 9.43
C GLU A 92 -1.42 12.81 9.31
N LEU A 93 -1.37 12.25 8.09
CA LEU A 93 -1.70 10.84 7.89
C LEU A 93 -0.79 9.94 8.74
N ARG A 94 -1.39 8.90 9.31
CA ARG A 94 -0.71 7.85 10.07
C ARG A 94 -1.14 6.50 9.55
N VAL A 95 -0.19 5.58 9.48
CA VAL A 95 -0.44 4.21 9.03
C VAL A 95 -0.29 3.28 10.21
N SER A 96 -1.32 2.49 10.47
CA SER A 96 -1.27 1.43 11.48
C SER A 96 -1.74 0.14 10.81
N TRP A 97 -0.84 -0.84 10.79
CA TRP A 97 -1.09 -2.14 10.18
C TRP A 97 -1.66 -3.12 11.21
N THR A 98 -2.65 -3.89 10.81
CA THR A 98 -3.16 -5.04 11.56
C THR A 98 -2.89 -6.32 10.76
N ALA A 99 -2.60 -7.41 11.47
CA ALA A 99 -2.55 -8.75 10.88
C ALA A 99 -3.95 -9.20 10.43
#